data_AF-B6ILH0-F1
#
_entry.id   AF-B6ILH0-F1
#
_cell.length_a   1.000
_cell.length_b   1.000
_cell.length_c   1.000
_cell.angle_alpha   90.00
_cell.angle_beta   90.00
_cell.angle_gamma   90.00
#
_symmetry.space_group_name_H-M   'P 1'
#
loop_
_entity.id
_entity.type
_entity.pdbx_description
1 polymer ?
#
loop_
_entity_poly.entity_id
_entity_poly.type
_entity_poly.pdbx_seq_one_letter_code
_entity_poly.pdbx_strand_id
1 'polypeptide(L)'
;MAENSSSSADSYSFVEIPELPNSQAYVKEINKIFADLRAREPEAEELTQNIFMLIGMAKAAKKKMELENKNKVDIDVVMDAIGSLQIKAFGEK
;
A
#
# COMPACT_ATOMS: atom_id res chain seq x y z
N MET A 1 37.19 24.54 3.60
CA MET A 1 36.65 23.65 2.56
C MET A 1 35.67 22.74 3.27
N ALA A 2 34.37 22.94 3.09
CA ALA A 2 33.36 22.06 3.64
C ALA A 2 33.09 21.00 2.58
N GLU A 3 33.52 19.76 2.86
CA GLU A 3 33.19 18.61 2.03
C GLU A 3 31.71 18.29 2.28
N ASN A 4 30.88 18.65 1.30
CA ASN A 4 29.47 18.31 1.29
C ASN A 4 29.34 16.79 1.26
N SER A 5 28.87 16.24 2.36
CA SER A 5 28.39 14.86 2.45
C SER A 5 27.17 14.73 1.53
N SER A 6 27.38 14.24 0.31
CA SER A 6 26.30 13.86 -0.59
C SER A 6 25.65 12.59 -0.02
N SER A 7 24.70 12.82 0.88
CA SER A 7 23.82 11.81 1.44
C SER A 7 23.09 11.12 0.29
N SER A 8 23.48 9.89 -0.03
CA SER A 8 22.82 9.05 -1.03
C SER A 8 21.51 8.46 -0.47
N ALA A 9 20.64 9.32 0.07
CA ALA A 9 19.43 8.92 0.80
C ALA A 9 18.13 9.23 0.04
N ASP A 10 18.20 9.63 -1.24
CA ASP A 10 17.03 10.09 -2.00
C ASP A 10 16.73 9.21 -3.22
N SER A 11 16.58 7.91 -3.02
CA SER A 11 15.99 7.02 -4.04
C SER A 11 15.01 6.03 -3.42
N TYR A 12 14.26 6.45 -2.41
CA TYR A 12 12.97 5.81 -2.13
C TYR A 12 11.98 6.33 -3.17
N SER A 13 11.88 5.59 -4.27
CA SER A 13 10.84 5.71 -5.28
C SER A 13 9.50 6.06 -4.61
N PHE A 14 8.97 7.24 -4.88
CA PHE A 14 7.63 7.61 -4.46
C PHE A 14 6.66 6.67 -5.18
N VAL A 15 6.11 5.69 -4.46
CA VAL A 15 5.08 4.79 -5.01
C VAL A 15 3.85 5.63 -5.33
N GLU A 16 3.54 5.76 -6.62
CA GLU A 16 2.39 6.51 -7.10
C GLU A 16 1.10 5.82 -6.67
N ILE A 17 0.25 6.53 -5.93
CA ILE A 17 -1.03 6.00 -5.44
C ILE A 17 -2.13 6.39 -6.45
N PRO A 18 -2.80 5.42 -7.10
CA PRO A 18 -3.82 5.73 -8.09
C PRO A 18 -5.00 6.46 -7.45
N GLU A 19 -5.46 7.55 -8.08
CA GLU A 19 -6.67 8.24 -7.65
C GLU A 19 -7.91 7.58 -8.26
N LEU A 20 -8.77 7.05 -7.39
CA LEU A 20 -9.99 6.34 -7.78
C LEU A 20 -11.26 7.12 -7.38
N PRO A 21 -12.36 6.96 -8.16
CA PRO A 21 -13.52 7.85 -8.08
C PRO A 21 -14.28 7.79 -6.75
N ASN A 22 -14.27 6.65 -6.06
CA ASN A 22 -14.96 6.45 -4.80
C ASN A 22 -14.30 5.35 -3.96
N SER A 23 -14.72 5.24 -2.70
CA SER A 23 -14.21 4.24 -1.76
C SER A 23 -14.29 2.79 -2.26
N GLN A 24 -15.38 2.42 -2.93
CA GLN A 24 -15.60 1.06 -3.44
C GLN A 24 -14.64 0.71 -4.58
N ALA A 25 -14.30 1.69 -5.44
CA ALA A 25 -13.31 1.51 -6.48
C ALA A 25 -11.92 1.19 -5.89
N TYR A 26 -11.53 1.87 -4.81
CA TYR A 26 -10.29 1.54 -4.08
C TYR A 26 -10.32 0.12 -3.52
N VAL A 27 -11.38 -0.27 -2.80
CA VAL A 27 -11.49 -1.63 -2.23
C VAL A 27 -11.41 -2.70 -3.32
N LYS A 28 -12.08 -2.49 -4.46
CA LYS A 28 -12.03 -3.42 -5.59
C LYS A 28 -10.62 -3.55 -6.16
N GLU A 29 -9.91 -2.44 -6.33
CA GLU A 29 -8.56 -2.46 -6.89
C GLU A 29 -7.55 -3.09 -5.94
N ILE A 30 -7.65 -2.78 -4.64
CA ILE A 30 -6.87 -3.44 -3.59
C ILE A 30 -7.06 -4.96 -3.61
N ASN A 31 -8.30 -5.43 -3.73
CA ASN A 31 -8.59 -6.86 -3.79
C ASN A 31 -8.00 -7.55 -5.04
N LYS A 32 -7.95 -6.85 -6.19
CA LYS A 32 -7.27 -7.38 -7.39
C LYS A 32 -5.78 -7.53 -7.15
N ILE A 33 -5.14 -6.50 -6.60
CA ILE A 33 -3.71 -6.53 -6.27
C ILE A 33 -3.43 -7.68 -5.30
N PHE A 34 -4.24 -7.85 -4.25
CA PHE A 34 -4.09 -8.99 -3.35
C PHE A 34 -4.21 -10.36 -4.05
N ALA A 35 -5.15 -10.52 -4.98
CA ALA A 35 -5.32 -11.77 -5.72
C ALA A 35 -4.11 -12.04 -6.62
N ASP A 36 -3.59 -11.00 -7.25
CA ASP A 36 -2.43 -11.04 -8.13
C ASP A 36 -1.14 -11.38 -7.38
N LEU A 37 -0.90 -10.73 -6.23
CA LEU A 37 0.23 -11.04 -5.34
C LEU A 37 0.22 -12.50 -4.86
N ARG A 38 -0.96 -13.06 -4.58
CA ARG A 38 -1.10 -14.47 -4.19
C ARG A 38 -0.83 -15.43 -5.35
N ALA A 39 -1.18 -15.04 -6.57
CA ALA A 39 -1.01 -15.89 -7.75
C ALA A 39 0.43 -15.91 -8.26
N ARG A 40 1.14 -14.78 -8.15
CA ARG A 40 2.46 -14.60 -8.76
C ARG A 40 3.64 -14.81 -7.81
N GLU A 41 3.41 -14.76 -6.50
CA GLU A 41 4.47 -14.82 -5.46
C GLU A 41 5.69 -13.94 -5.81
N PRO A 42 5.51 -12.62 -5.86
CA PRO A 42 6.54 -11.70 -6.35
C PRO A 42 7.80 -11.68 -5.47
N GLU A 43 8.90 -11.21 -6.05
CA GLU A 43 10.15 -10.97 -5.33
C GLU A 43 9.99 -9.93 -4.23
N ALA A 44 10.91 -9.93 -3.26
CA ALA A 44 10.82 -9.11 -2.05
C ALA A 44 10.72 -7.60 -2.33
N GLU A 45 11.42 -7.11 -3.36
CA GLU A 45 11.36 -5.69 -3.76
C GLU A 45 9.98 -5.32 -4.32
N GLU A 46 9.45 -6.10 -5.26
CA GLU A 46 8.11 -5.90 -5.82
C GLU A 46 7.04 -6.03 -4.72
N LEU A 47 7.17 -7.01 -3.82
CA LEU A 47 6.26 -7.16 -2.69
C LEU A 47 6.28 -5.93 -1.77
N THR A 48 7.46 -5.38 -1.49
CA THR A 48 7.63 -4.17 -0.66
C THR A 48 6.98 -2.96 -1.31
N GLN A 49 7.18 -2.75 -2.61
CA GLN A 49 6.55 -1.66 -3.36
C GLN A 49 5.02 -1.79 -3.37
N ASN A 50 4.50 -2.99 -3.61
CA ASN A 50 3.07 -3.26 -3.56
C ASN A 50 2.46 -3.02 -2.18
N ILE A 51 3.17 -3.39 -1.09
CA ILE A 51 2.74 -3.09 0.27
C ILE A 51 2.59 -1.57 0.47
N PHE A 52 3.57 -0.76 0.07
CA PHE A 52 3.47 0.69 0.19
C PHE A 52 2.32 1.27 -0.63
N MET A 53 2.12 0.76 -1.85
CA MET A 53 0.98 1.14 -2.70
C MET A 53 -0.35 0.84 -2.01
N LEU A 54 -0.52 -0.38 -1.50
CA LEU A 54 -1.73 -0.85 -0.82
C LEU A 54 -2.06 0.00 0.41
N ILE A 55 -1.06 0.39 1.21
CA ILE A 55 -1.24 1.29 2.36
C ILE A 55 -1.76 2.65 1.89
N GLY A 56 -1.17 3.21 0.84
CA GLY A 56 -1.59 4.49 0.27
C GLY A 56 -3.05 4.44 -0.23
N MET A 57 -3.39 3.40 -0.98
CA MET A 57 -4.75 3.16 -1.48
C MET A 57 -5.75 2.98 -0.34
N ALA A 58 -5.39 2.25 0.72
CA ALA A 58 -6.27 2.05 1.87
C ALA A 58 -6.55 3.36 2.62
N LYS A 59 -5.53 4.21 2.80
CA LYS A 59 -5.69 5.56 3.37
C LYS A 59 -6.57 6.44 2.49
N ALA A 60 -6.39 6.42 1.17
CA ALA A 60 -7.22 7.17 0.23
C ALA A 60 -8.68 6.70 0.24
N ALA A 61 -8.91 5.39 0.30
CA ALA A 61 -10.23 4.80 0.44
C ALA A 61 -10.93 5.25 1.73
N LYS A 62 -10.21 5.21 2.87
CA LYS A 62 -10.73 5.66 4.16
C LYS A 62 -11.17 7.13 4.11
N LYS A 63 -10.35 8.00 3.51
CA LYS A 63 -10.70 9.42 3.31
C LYS A 63 -11.94 9.58 2.43
N LYS A 64 -12.09 8.79 1.36
CA LYS A 64 -13.32 8.81 0.53
C LYS A 64 -14.54 8.30 1.31
N MET A 65 -14.41 7.24 2.12
CA MET A 65 -15.51 6.73 2.96
C MET A 65 -16.00 7.78 3.96
N GLU A 66 -15.09 8.57 4.53
CA GLU A 66 -15.42 9.71 5.40
C GLU A 66 -16.25 10.76 4.67
N LEU A 67 -15.83 11.13 3.44
CA LEU A 67 -16.57 12.07 2.61
C LEU A 67 -17.93 11.51 2.13
N GLU A 68 -18.02 10.20 1.94
CA GLU A 68 -19.22 9.48 1.51
C GLU A 68 -20.16 9.11 2.68
N ASN A 69 -19.78 9.43 3.93
CA ASN A 69 -20.49 9.04 5.15
C ASN A 69 -20.80 7.53 5.23
N LYS A 70 -19.83 6.71 4.80
CA LYS A 70 -19.92 5.23 4.81
C LYS A 70 -19.21 4.63 6.02
N ASN A 71 -19.62 3.42 6.40
CA ASN A 71 -18.93 2.64 7.41
C ASN A 71 -17.51 2.28 6.94
N LYS A 72 -16.54 2.30 7.86
CA LYS A 72 -15.11 2.06 7.61
C LYS A 72 -14.69 0.62 7.85
N VAL A 73 -15.58 -0.26 8.32
CA VAL A 73 -15.26 -1.67 8.62
C VAL A 73 -14.54 -2.37 7.47
N ASP A 74 -14.96 -2.13 6.22
CA ASP A 74 -14.34 -2.74 5.05
C ASP A 74 -12.86 -2.35 4.88
N ILE A 75 -12.47 -1.13 5.29
CA ILE A 75 -11.08 -0.67 5.15
C ILE A 75 -10.18 -1.15 6.29
N ASP A 76 -10.74 -1.37 7.47
CA ASP A 76 -9.97 -1.92 8.59
C ASP A 76 -9.57 -3.37 8.30
N VAL A 77 -10.48 -4.18 7.73
CA VAL A 77 -10.15 -5.54 7.24
C VAL A 77 -9.07 -5.52 6.17
N VAL A 78 -9.12 -4.56 5.25
CA VAL A 78 -8.07 -4.37 4.24
C VAL A 78 -6.72 -4.03 4.89
N MET A 79 -6.70 -3.14 5.88
CA MET A 79 -5.47 -2.76 6.59
C MET A 79 -4.86 -3.95 7.35
N ASP A 80 -5.68 -4.80 7.97
CA ASP A 80 -5.22 -6.03 8.64
C ASP A 80 -4.59 -7.02 7.65
N ALA A 81 -5.18 -7.16 6.45
CA ALA A 81 -4.62 -7.99 5.38
C ALA A 81 -3.27 -7.46 4.87
N ILE A 82 -3.12 -6.12 4.79
CA ILE A 82 -1.83 -5.49 4.45
C ILE A 82 -0.79 -5.78 5.54
N GLY A 83 -1.17 -5.67 6.83
CA GLY A 83 -0.29 -6.01 7.95
C GLY A 83 0.20 -7.45 7.90
N SER A 84 -0.66 -8.38 7.49
CA SER A 84 -0.28 -9.79 7.28
C SER A 84 0.76 -9.96 6.16
N LEU A 85 0.64 -9.20 5.06
CA LEU A 85 1.67 -9.17 4.01
C LEU A 85 2.99 -8.60 4.51
N GLN A 86 2.96 -7.55 5.35
CA GLN A 86 4.17 -7.00 5.96
C GLN A 86 4.89 -8.03 6.83
N ILE A 87 4.15 -8.82 7.61
CA ILE A 87 4.74 -9.90 8.42
C ILE A 87 5.36 -10.97 7.52
N LYS A 88 4.70 -11.36 6.42
CA LYS A 88 5.30 -12.31 5.46
C LYS A 88 6.56 -11.76 4.80
N ALA A 89 6.58 -10.47 4.48
CA ALA A 89 7.70 -9.83 3.79
C ALA A 89 8.91 -9.55 4.71
N PHE A 90 8.69 -9.25 5.98
CA PHE A 90 9.73 -8.73 6.89
C PHE A 90 9.86 -9.49 8.23
N GLY A 91 8.96 -10.43 8.52
CA GLY A 91 8.82 -11.09 9.82
C GLY A 91 9.52 -12.43 9.97
N GLU A 92 9.98 -13.04 8.88
CA GLU A 92 10.85 -14.23 8.95
C GLU A 92 12.28 -13.80 9.28
N LYS A 93 12.58 -13.73 10.59
CA LYS A 93 13.95 -13.69 11.13
C LYS A 93 14.35 -15.06 11.65
#